data_AF-A0A3S3RBS1-F1
#
_entry.id   AF-A0A3S3RBS1-F1
#
_cell.length_a   1.000
_cell.length_b   1.000
_cell.length_c   1.000
_cell.angle_alpha   90.00
_cell.angle_beta   90.00
_cell.angle_gamma   90.00
#
_symmetry.space_group_name_H-M   'P 1'
#
loop_
_entity.id
_entity.type
_entity.pdbx_description
1 polymer ?
#
loop_
_entity_poly.entity_id
_entity_poly.type
_entity_poly.pdbx_seq_one_letter_code
_entity_poly.pdbx_strand_id
1 'polypeptide(L)'
;MSFEEEARKKLERYISATEKVFKTMEISLPEDPSLRRLAEENVRLSKIYFEDSKYYFGKQDYITALVCIAYCEGLIDACRNLGWLRYEWTFGTTSS
;
A
#
# COMPACT_ATOMS: atom_id res chain seq x y z
N MET A 1 -7.21 -10.22 -24.12
CA MET A 1 -7.50 -9.32 -22.99
C MET A 1 -6.85 -7.98 -23.32
N SER A 2 -7.55 -6.84 -23.20
CA SER A 2 -6.95 -5.53 -23.45
C SER A 2 -5.96 -5.19 -22.32
N PHE A 3 -4.99 -4.34 -22.61
CA PHE A 3 -4.05 -3.82 -21.61
C PHE A 3 -4.78 -3.18 -20.42
N GLU A 4 -5.84 -2.43 -20.70
CA GLU A 4 -6.66 -1.74 -19.72
C GLU A 4 -7.37 -2.72 -18.76
N GLU A 5 -7.90 -3.82 -19.29
CA GLU A 5 -8.54 -4.88 -18.49
C GLU A 5 -7.53 -5.63 -17.60
N GLU A 6 -6.29 -5.79 -18.07
CA GLU A 6 -5.20 -6.35 -17.25
C GLU A 6 -4.82 -5.38 -16.11
N ALA A 7 -4.65 -4.09 -16.43
CA ALA A 7 -4.32 -3.06 -15.45
C ALA A 7 -5.40 -2.96 -14.36
N ARG A 8 -6.68 -2.95 -14.75
CA ARG A 8 -7.83 -2.96 -13.84
C ARG A 8 -7.77 -4.14 -12.87
N LYS A 9 -7.61 -5.37 -13.38
CA LYS A 9 -7.54 -6.59 -12.55
C LYS A 9 -6.37 -6.60 -11.59
N LYS A 10 -5.18 -6.16 -12.03
CA LYS A 10 -4.01 -6.05 -11.16
C LYS A 10 -4.26 -5.05 -10.03
N LEU A 11 -4.82 -3.90 -10.38
CA LEU A 11 -5.09 -2.83 -9.45
C LEU A 11 -6.15 -3.21 -8.40
N GLU A 12 -7.22 -3.91 -8.79
CA GLU A 12 -8.20 -4.49 -7.86
C GLU A 12 -7.53 -5.40 -6.83
N ARG A 13 -6.60 -6.25 -7.27
CA ARG A 13 -5.84 -7.15 -6.39
C ARG A 13 -4.93 -6.37 -5.43
N TYR A 14 -4.20 -5.37 -5.91
CA TYR A 14 -3.29 -4.56 -5.09
C TYR A 14 -4.04 -3.70 -4.08
N ILE A 15 -5.11 -3.02 -4.51
CA ILE A 15 -5.98 -2.24 -3.62
C ILE A 15 -6.56 -3.15 -2.52
N SER A 16 -7.09 -4.32 -2.88
CA SER A 16 -7.65 -5.25 -1.89
C SER A 16 -6.60 -5.79 -0.90
N ALA A 17 -5.39 -6.13 -1.38
CA ALA A 17 -4.31 -6.60 -0.54
C ALA A 17 -3.81 -5.49 0.40
N THR A 18 -3.60 -4.29 -0.13
CA THR A 18 -3.17 -3.11 0.63
C THR A 18 -4.23 -2.70 1.66
N GLU A 19 -5.52 -2.77 1.32
CA GLU A 19 -6.60 -2.51 2.28
C GLU A 19 -6.55 -3.47 3.48
N LYS A 20 -6.27 -4.75 3.24
CA LYS A 20 -6.09 -5.74 4.32
C LYS A 20 -4.89 -5.39 5.19
N VAL A 21 -3.77 -5.03 4.59
CA VAL A 21 -2.58 -4.57 5.34
C VAL A 21 -2.92 -3.35 6.19
N PHE A 22 -3.65 -2.35 5.67
CA PHE A 22 -4.07 -1.21 6.47
C PHE A 22 -4.96 -1.58 7.66
N LYS A 23 -5.77 -2.64 7.53
CA LYS A 23 -6.65 -3.13 8.61
C LYS A 23 -5.91 -3.96 9.65
N THR A 24 -4.86 -4.68 9.27
CA THR A 24 -4.17 -5.65 10.14
C THR A 24 -2.82 -5.19 10.64
N MET A 25 -2.24 -4.12 10.07
CA MET A 25 -0.91 -3.68 10.46
C MET A 25 -0.85 -3.24 11.92
N GLU A 26 0.24 -3.64 12.57
CA GLU A 26 0.61 -3.13 13.88
C GLU A 26 1.70 -2.07 13.71
N ILE A 27 1.53 -0.94 14.39
CA ILE A 27 2.50 0.17 14.35
C ILE A 27 3.41 0.05 15.58
N SER A 28 4.72 0.03 15.34
CA SER A 28 5.76 -0.07 16.35
C SER A 28 6.73 1.09 16.17
N LEU A 29 6.33 2.30 16.57
CA LEU A 29 7.12 3.50 16.35
C LEU A 29 8.41 3.48 17.18
N PRO A 30 9.54 3.97 16.63
CA PRO A 30 10.78 4.09 17.37
C PRO A 30 10.65 5.10 18.53
N GLU A 31 11.51 4.94 19.54
CA GLU A 31 11.58 5.85 20.70
C GLU A 31 12.28 7.17 20.36
N ASP A 32 13.28 7.14 19.47
CA ASP A 32 13.96 8.35 19.00
C ASP A 32 12.95 9.31 18.33
N PRO A 33 12.80 10.56 18.82
CA PRO A 33 11.78 11.48 18.31
C PRO A 33 11.94 11.84 16.83
N SER A 34 13.18 11.83 16.30
CA SER A 34 13.45 12.16 14.90
C SER A 34 13.04 11.00 14.00
N LEU A 35 13.41 9.77 14.37
CA LEU A 35 12.96 8.57 13.67
C LEU A 35 11.44 8.38 13.78
N ARG A 36 10.83 8.71 14.91
CA ARG A 36 9.37 8.63 15.09
C ARG A 36 8.64 9.52 14.10
N ARG A 37 9.05 10.79 13.97
CA ARG A 37 8.45 11.72 13.01
C ARG A 37 8.58 11.21 11.57
N LEU A 38 9.73 10.62 11.21
CA LEU A 38 9.92 10.03 9.89
C LEU A 38 8.99 8.82 9.68
N ALA A 39 8.85 7.94 10.67
CA ALA A 39 7.95 6.79 10.60
C ALA A 39 6.49 7.24 10.44
N GLU A 40 6.03 8.19 11.25
CA GLU A 40 4.69 8.77 11.17
C GLU A 40 4.42 9.40 9.80
N GLU A 41 5.39 10.14 9.26
CA GLU A 41 5.25 10.76 7.94
C GLU A 41 5.17 9.73 6.82
N ASN A 42 5.99 8.68 6.84
CA ASN A 42 5.93 7.63 5.83
C ASN A 42 4.60 6.85 5.89
N VAL A 43 4.08 6.57 7.10
CA VAL A 43 2.75 5.97 7.29
C VAL A 43 1.63 6.90 6.84
N ARG A 44 1.77 8.21 7.04
CA ARG A 44 0.80 9.21 6.55
C ARG A 44 0.80 9.26 5.03
N LEU A 45 1.98 9.31 4.40
CA LEU A 45 2.13 9.32 2.95
C LEU A 45 1.58 8.04 2.32
N SER A 46 1.85 6.85 2.88
CA SER A 46 1.30 5.62 2.32
C SER A 46 -0.24 5.63 2.30
N LYS A 47 -0.89 6.12 3.36
CA LYS A 47 -2.35 6.29 3.38
C LYS A 47 -2.85 7.25 2.30
N ILE A 48 -2.17 8.38 2.09
CA ILE A 48 -2.52 9.34 1.04
C ILE A 48 -2.46 8.67 -0.33
N TYR A 49 -1.35 8.00 -0.65
CA TYR A 49 -1.18 7.34 -1.94
C TYR A 49 -2.13 6.15 -2.14
N PHE A 50 -2.55 5.49 -1.06
CA PHE A 50 -3.63 4.50 -1.12
C PHE A 50 -4.98 5.11 -1.51
N GLU A 51 -5.34 6.25 -0.90
CA GLU A 51 -6.55 6.98 -1.27
C GLU A 51 -6.47 7.52 -2.71
N ASP A 52 -5.31 8.04 -3.14
CA ASP A 52 -5.09 8.49 -4.52
C ASP A 52 -5.25 7.34 -5.51
N SER A 53 -4.72 6.16 -5.19
CA SER A 53 -4.90 4.97 -6.03
C SER A 53 -6.38 4.62 -6.21
N LYS A 54 -7.17 4.61 -5.13
CA LYS A 54 -8.62 4.37 -5.20
C LYS A 54 -9.34 5.47 -5.99
N TYR A 55 -8.92 6.72 -5.82
CA TYR A 55 -9.48 7.86 -6.56
C TYR A 55 -9.27 7.70 -8.07
N TYR A 56 -8.03 7.46 -8.52
CA TYR A 56 -7.71 7.30 -9.94
C TYR A 56 -8.29 6.01 -10.52
N PHE A 57 -8.38 4.93 -9.74
CA PHE A 57 -9.11 3.73 -10.13
C PHE A 57 -10.58 4.03 -10.46
N GLY A 58 -11.26 4.81 -9.60
CA GLY A 58 -12.64 5.25 -9.84
C GLY A 58 -12.80 6.16 -11.06
N LYS A 59 -11.73 6.82 -11.50
CA LYS A 59 -11.66 7.63 -12.73
C LYS A 59 -11.29 6.81 -13.98
N GLN A 60 -11.06 5.51 -13.83
CA GLN A 60 -10.54 4.62 -14.89
C GLN A 60 -9.14 5.02 -15.39
N ASP A 61 -8.41 5.85 -14.64
CA ASP A 61 -6.99 6.14 -14.89
C ASP A 61 -6.13 5.09 -14.18
N TYR A 62 -6.08 3.90 -14.79
CA TYR A 62 -5.42 2.73 -14.18
C TYR A 62 -3.90 2.87 -14.12
N ILE A 63 -3.28 3.64 -15.02
CA ILE A 63 -1.82 3.85 -15.00
C ILE A 63 -1.45 4.69 -13.79
N THR A 64 -2.10 5.84 -13.60
CA THR A 64 -1.82 6.71 -12.44
C THR A 64 -2.16 5.99 -11.14
N ALA A 65 -3.26 5.25 -11.09
CA ALA A 65 -3.62 4.47 -9.92
C ALA A 65 -2.63 3.35 -9.58
N LEU A 66 -2.01 2.70 -10.59
CA LEU A 66 -0.93 1.73 -10.40
C LEU A 66 0.34 2.39 -9.85
N VAL A 67 0.69 3.59 -10.32
CA VAL A 67 1.83 4.36 -9.78
C VAL A 67 1.58 4.70 -8.31
N CYS A 68 0.37 5.17 -7.98
CA CYS A 68 0.01 5.50 -6.60
C CYS A 68 0.08 4.27 -5.67
N ILE A 69 -0.50 3.13 -6.07
CA ILE A 69 -0.49 1.94 -5.20
C ILE A 69 0.93 1.38 -5.03
N ALA A 70 1.75 1.37 -6.09
CA ALA A 70 3.13 0.90 -5.99
C ALA A 70 3.97 1.78 -5.04
N TYR A 71 3.77 3.09 -5.07
CA TYR A 71 4.44 4.00 -4.13
C TYR A 71 3.94 3.79 -2.69
N CYS A 72 2.64 3.60 -2.49
CA CYS A 72 2.06 3.23 -1.21
C CYS A 72 2.68 1.93 -0.65
N GLU A 73 2.66 0.84 -1.42
CA GLU A 73 3.19 -0.47 -1.00
C GLU A 73 4.69 -0.38 -0.68
N GLY A 74 5.46 0.34 -1.50
CA GLY A 74 6.90 0.55 -1.25
C GLY A 74 7.20 1.30 0.05
N LEU A 75 6.40 2.32 0.40
CA LEU A 75 6.54 3.04 1.67
C LEU A 75 6.25 2.12 2.87
N ILE A 76 5.21 1.30 2.77
CA ILE A 76 4.82 0.38 3.85
C ILE A 76 5.90 -0.70 4.03
N ASP A 77 6.39 -1.29 2.93
CA ASP A 77 7.46 -2.29 2.97
C ASP A 77 8.77 -1.72 3.52
N ALA A 78 9.11 -0.48 3.17
CA ALA A 78 10.26 0.20 3.77
C ALA A 78 10.09 0.38 5.29
N CYS A 79 8.91 0.81 5.74
CA CYS A 79 8.61 0.92 7.17
C CYS A 79 8.67 -0.44 7.89
N ARG A 80 8.21 -1.52 7.25
CA ARG A 80 8.33 -2.89 7.78
C ARG A 80 9.79 -3.29 7.96
N ASN A 81 10.62 -3.05 6.93
CA ASN A 81 12.05 -3.40 6.95
C ASN A 81 12.81 -2.63 8.05
N LEU A 82 12.36 -1.42 8.38
CA LEU A 82 12.91 -0.61 9.47
C LEU A 82 12.36 -1.01 10.86
N GLY A 83 11.45 -1.99 10.93
CA GLY A 83 10.82 -2.45 12.16
C GLY A 83 9.70 -1.55 12.69
N TRP A 84 9.28 -0.55 11.91
CA TRP A 84 8.25 0.41 12.32
C TRP A 84 6.83 -0.13 12.16
N LEU A 85 6.66 -1.14 11.31
CA LEU A 85 5.39 -1.80 11.03
C LEU A 85 5.54 -3.33 11.09
N ARG A 86 4.47 -4.02 11.49
CA ARG A 86 4.33 -5.48 11.35
C ARG A 86 3.02 -5.81 10.68
N TYR A 87 3.06 -6.59 9.61
CA TYR A 87 1.90 -7.10 8.88
C TYR A 87 2.34 -8.24 7.95
N GLU A 88 1.38 -8.92 7.33
CA GLU A 88 1.64 -9.91 6.28
C GLU A 88 0.86 -9.58 5.00
N TRP A 89 1.52 -9.81 3.86
CA TRP A 89 0.88 -9.69 2.56
C TRP A 89 0.04 -10.93 2.25
N THR A 90 -1.27 -10.76 2.09
CA THR A 90 -2.15 -11.83 1.61
C THR A 90 -2.41 -11.66 0.12
N PHE A 91 -1.39 -11.82 -0.72
CA PHE A 91 -1.56 -11.79 -2.18
C PHE A 91 -2.12 -13.12 -2.70
N GLY A 92 -3.21 -13.62 -2.11
CA GLY A 92 -3.84 -14.87 -2.54
C GLY A 92 -2.85 -16.04 -2.63
N THR A 93 -2.38 -16.54 -1.49
CA THR A 93 -1.98 -17.94 -1.44
C THR A 93 -3.25 -18.74 -1.72
N THR A 94 -3.38 -19.24 -2.94
CA THR A 94 -4.17 -20.45 -3.17
C THR A 94 -3.50 -21.51 -2.30
N SER A 95 -4.11 -21.83 -1.17
CA SER A 95 -3.81 -23.08 -0.50
C SER A 95 -4.11 -24.18 -1.51
N SER A 96 -3.04 -24.80 -2.00
CA SER A 96 -3.04 -26.08 -2.70
C SER A 96 -3.76 -27.16 -1.91
#